data_AF-A0A9X9MAU3-F1
#
_entry.id   AF-A0A9X9MAU3-F1
#
_cell.length_a   1.000
_cell.length_b   1.000
_cell.length_c   1.000
_cell.angle_alpha   90.00
_cell.angle_beta   90.00
_cell.angle_gamma   90.00
#
_symmetry.space_group_name_H-M   'P 1'
#
loop_
_entity.id
_entity.type
_entity.pdbx_description
1 polymer ?
#
loop_
_entity_poly.entity_id
_entity_poly.type
_entity_poly.pdbx_seq_one_letter_code
_entity_poly.pdbx_strand_id
1 'polypeptide(L)' 'MAFVRSNGTQCCPVNWLEYEGSCYWFSRSGKTWADADRYCRLESAHLVVINSWEEQKFIMQHTNPF' A
#
# COMPACT_ATOMS: atom_id res chain seq x y z
N MET A 1 10.04 19.02 10.93
CA MET A 1 8.70 18.50 10.62
C MET A 1 8.30 19.10 9.28
N ALA A 2 8.37 18.32 8.20
CA ALA A 2 8.03 18.83 6.87
C ALA A 2 6.52 18.62 6.65
N PHE A 3 5.76 19.71 6.76
CA PHE A 3 4.37 19.75 6.32
C PHE A 3 4.38 19.87 4.80
N VAL A 4 4.01 18.80 4.09
CA VAL A 4 3.76 18.87 2.64
C VAL A 4 2.46 19.65 2.45
N ARG A 5 2.54 20.75 1.70
CA ARG A 5 1.40 21.61 1.38
C ARG A 5 0.42 20.84 0.49
N SER A 6 -0.80 20.67 0.98
CA SER A 6 -1.93 20.11 0.23
C SER A 6 -2.30 21.03 -0.93
N ASN A 7 -2.26 20.50 -2.13
CA ASN A 7 -2.85 21.13 -3.32
C ASN A 7 -3.69 20.08 -4.07
N GLY A 8 -4.76 19.61 -3.43
CA GLY A 8 -5.89 18.95 -4.11
C GLY A 8 -5.66 17.57 -4.75
N THR A 9 -4.46 17.01 -4.71
CA THR A 9 -4.19 15.62 -5.08
C THR A 9 -3.76 14.84 -3.85
N GLN A 10 -4.48 13.75 -3.55
CA GLN A 10 -4.18 12.86 -2.43
C GLN A 10 -2.83 12.17 -2.70
N CYS A 11 -1.73 12.76 -2.26
CA CYS A 11 -0.41 12.15 -2.41
C CYS A 11 -0.27 11.00 -1.41
N CYS A 12 -0.05 9.78 -1.91
CA CYS A 12 0.32 8.65 -1.05
C CYS A 12 1.61 8.93 -0.27
N PRO A 13 1.81 8.28 0.89
CA PRO A 13 3.05 8.42 1.64
C PRO A 13 4.27 8.03 0.79
N VAL A 14 5.46 8.50 1.19
CA VAL A 14 6.70 8.21 0.44
C VAL A 14 6.91 6.69 0.35
N ASN A 15 7.18 6.19 -0.85
CA ASN A 15 7.34 4.76 -1.18
C ASN A 15 6.03 3.94 -1.19
N TRP A 16 4.88 4.59 -1.29
CA TRP A 16 3.59 3.95 -1.56
C TRP A 16 3.15 4.24 -2.99
N LEU A 17 2.44 3.31 -3.60
CA LEU A 17 1.88 3.46 -4.93
C LEU A 17 0.41 3.83 -4.85
N GLU A 18 0.00 4.84 -5.61
CA GLU A 18 -1.41 5.20 -5.76
C GLU A 18 -2.04 4.34 -6.86
N TYR A 19 -3.21 3.78 -6.58
CA TYR A 19 -4.04 3.09 -7.55
C TYR A 19 -5.52 3.24 -7.16
N GLU A 20 -6.32 3.79 -8.06
CA GLU A 20 -7.78 3.98 -7.89
C GLU A 20 -8.17 4.69 -6.57
N GLY A 21 -7.40 5.71 -6.16
CA GLY A 21 -7.67 6.48 -4.96
C GLY A 21 -7.23 5.82 -3.65
N SER A 22 -6.58 4.67 -3.73
CA SER A 22 -5.97 3.96 -2.59
C SER A 22 -4.45 3.94 -2.67
N CYS A 23 -3.80 3.86 -1.52
CA CYS A 23 -2.34 3.80 -1.41
C CYS A 23 -1.89 2.40 -1.00
N TYR A 24 -0.96 1.83 -1.75
CA TYR A 24 -0.48 0.46 -1.57
C TYR A 24 1.01 0.45 -1.22
N TRP A 25 1.36 -0.36 -0.23
CA TRP A 25 2.75 -0.58 0.17
C TRP A 25 3.13 -2.05 0.02
N PHE A 26 4.19 -2.29 -0.75
CA PHE A 26 4.68 -3.63 -1.03
C PHE A 26 5.90 -3.92 -0.15
N SER A 27 5.75 -4.84 0.80
CA SER A 27 6.85 -5.20 1.70
C SER A 27 7.98 -5.87 0.93
N ARG A 28 9.21 -5.38 1.13
CA ARG A 28 10.44 -5.99 0.59
C ARG A 28 10.88 -7.26 1.32
N SER A 29 10.20 -7.63 2.40
CA SER A 29 10.51 -8.81 3.21
C SER A 29 9.24 -9.59 3.53
N GLY A 30 9.35 -10.92 3.53
CA GLY A 30 8.28 -11.78 4.00
C GLY A 30 8.05 -11.61 5.50
N LYS A 31 6.79 -11.61 5.92
CA LYS A 31 6.35 -11.58 7.32
C LYS A 31 5.29 -12.65 7.53
N THR A 32 5.11 -13.12 8.77
CA THR A 32 3.91 -13.89 9.10
C THR A 32 2.68 -13.01 8.87
N TRP A 33 1.53 -13.63 8.62
CA TRP A 33 0.29 -12.88 8.40
C TRP A 33 -0.01 -11.93 9.57
N ALA A 34 0.14 -12.40 10.81
CA ALA A 34 -0.11 -11.60 12.01
C ALA A 34 0.87 -10.42 12.16
N ASP A 35 2.15 -10.61 11.82
CA ASP A 35 3.13 -9.53 11.84
C ASP A 35 2.89 -8.50 10.74
N ALA A 36 2.45 -8.95 9.55
CA ALA A 36 2.09 -8.08 8.44
C ALA A 36 0.86 -7.22 8.80
N ASP A 37 -0.19 -7.82 9.37
CA ASP A 37 -1.40 -7.11 9.79
C ASP A 37 -1.07 -6.03 10.82
N ARG A 38 -0.31 -6.40 11.85
CA ARG A 38 0.15 -5.49 12.88
C ARG A 38 0.97 -4.34 12.29
N TYR A 39 1.87 -4.64 11.35
CA TYR A 39 2.70 -3.62 10.69
C TYR A 39 1.84 -2.62 9.91
N CYS A 40 0.91 -3.10 9.09
CA CYS A 40 0.00 -2.23 8.33
C CYS A 40 -0.82 -1.32 9.25
N ARG A 41 -1.33 -1.85 10.37
CA ARG A 41 -2.08 -1.04 11.36
C ARG A 41 -1.24 0.06 12.00
N LEU A 42 0.04 -0.19 12.28
CA LEU A 42 0.96 0.81 12.83
C LEU A 42 1.19 1.97 11.86
N GLU A 43 1.15 1.71 10.56
CA GLU A 43 1.24 2.71 9.48
C GLU A 43 -0.12 3.36 9.15
N SER A 44 -1.13 3.21 10.02
CA SER A 44 -2.51 3.69 9.78
C SER A 44 -3.15 3.13 8.50
N ALA A 45 -2.77 1.91 8.12
CA ALA A 45 -3.29 1.17 6.99
C ALA A 45 -3.80 -0.23 7.41
N HIS A 46 -4.11 -1.07 6.44
CA HIS A 46 -4.53 -2.45 6.64
C HIS A 46 -3.88 -3.37 5.62
N LEU A 47 -3.82 -4.67 5.91
CA LEU A 47 -3.46 -5.68 4.92
C LEU A 47 -4.42 -5.56 3.73
N VAL A 48 -3.87 -5.65 2.51
CA VAL A 48 -4.65 -5.47 1.28
C VAL A 48 -5.85 -6.41 1.23
N VAL A 49 -7.01 -5.85 0.91
CA VAL A 49 -8.26 -6.58 0.64
C VAL A 49 -8.60 -6.31 -0.81
N ILE A 50 -8.53 -7.34 -1.65
CA ILE A 50 -8.75 -7.21 -3.09
C ILE A 50 -10.26 -7.16 -3.36
N ASN A 51 -10.73 -6.05 -3.91
CA ASN A 51 -12.14 -5.78 -4.18
C ASN A 51 -12.51 -5.92 -5.66
N SER A 52 -11.53 -5.94 -6.56
CA SER A 52 -11.75 -6.06 -8.00
C SER A 52 -10.70 -6.93 -8.70
N TRP A 53 -11.02 -7.35 -9.93
CA TRP A 53 -10.08 -8.09 -10.77
C TRP A 53 -8.94 -7.20 -11.28
N GLU A 54 -9.23 -5.93 -11.50
CA GLU A 54 -8.30 -4.89 -11.89
C GLU A 54 -7.28 -4.62 -10.76
N GLU A 55 -7.76 -4.52 -9.52
CA GLU A 55 -6.92 -4.44 -8.33
C GLU A 55 -6.03 -5.68 -8.20
N GLN A 56 -6.59 -6.90 -8.37
CA GLN A 56 -5.81 -8.14 -8.36
C GLN A 56 -4.65 -8.09 -9.37
N LYS A 57 -4.92 -7.66 -10.61
CA LYS A 57 -3.88 -7.53 -11.65
C LYS A 57 -2.81 -6.52 -11.25
N PHE A 58 -3.21 -5.37 -10.73
CA PHE A 58 -2.29 -4.34 -10.24
C PHE A 58 -1.39 -4.89 -9.13
N ILE A 59 -1.95 -5.56 -8.13
CA ILE A 59 -1.18 -6.17 -7.04
C ILE A 59 -0.22 -7.22 -7.56
N MET A 60 -0.66 -8.11 -8.46
CA MET A 60 0.19 -9.16 -9.05
C MET A 60 1.38 -8.60 -9.84
N GLN A 61 1.21 -7.48 -10.54
CA GLN A 61 2.31 -6.82 -11.25
C GLN A 61 3.41 -6.28 -10.32
N HIS A 62 3.07 -5.97 -9.07
CA HIS A 62 3.96 -5.32 -8.09
C HIS A 62 4.39 -6.24 -6.94
N THR A 63 3.86 -7.47 -6.87
CA THR A 63 4.24 -8.49 -5.89
C THR A 63 5.12 -9.60 -6.47
N ASN A 64 5.43 -9.57 -7.77
CA ASN A 64 6.17 -10.66 -8.39
C ASN A 64 7.62 -10.72 -7.87
N PRO A 65 8.11 -11.88 -7.37
CA PRO A 65 9.50 -12.05 -6.95
C PRO A 65 10.46 -12.36 -8.11
N PHE A 66 9.98 -12.39 -9.36
CA PHE A 66 10.72 -12.83 -10.55
C PHE A 66 10.52 -11.88 -11.73
#